data_AF-A0A959V1F6-F1
#
_entry.id   AF-A0A959V1F6-F1
#
_cell.length_a   1.000
_cell.length_b   1.000
_cell.length_c   1.000
_cell.angle_alpha   90.00
_cell.angle_beta   90.00
_cell.angle_gamma   90.00
#
_symmetry.space_group_name_H-M   'P 1'
#
loop_
_entity.id
_entity.type
_entity.pdbx_description
1 polymer ?
#
loop_
_entity_poly.entity_id
_entity_poly.type
_entity_poly.pdbx_seq_one_letter_code
_entity_poly.pdbx_strand_id
1 'polypeptide(L)'
;VPGGTYTHLLTGIGIPEDLNNSDPAHYPQGHPLSLSNGTYWTWTTGYRFIIFDGRYDTDPNGTGNVLPTFSIHAGLDTCYTFAEVQSLLPITIMEGVTHQATLRVHVDRFFHSGTDTLDLAIDNQFHGGSNVDVALRLMEHVKHALELE
;
A
#
# COMPACT_ATOMS: atom_id res chain seq x y z
N VAL A 1 -3.23 17.47 -15.00
CA VAL A 1 -4.56 16.93 -15.36
C VAL A 1 -5.25 17.98 -16.23
N PRO A 2 -5.80 17.63 -17.42
CA PRO A 2 -6.54 18.57 -18.25
C PRO A 2 -7.70 19.24 -17.48
N GLY A 3 -8.16 20.39 -17.98
CA GLY A 3 -9.39 20.99 -17.46
C GLY A 3 -10.59 20.08 -17.71
N GLY A 4 -11.45 19.91 -16.71
CA GLY A 4 -12.60 19.01 -16.80
C GLY A 4 -13.22 18.68 -15.44
N THR A 5 -14.30 17.91 -15.48
CA THR A 5 -14.98 17.38 -14.28
C THR A 5 -14.71 15.89 -14.17
N TYR A 6 -14.26 15.46 -12.99
CA TYR A 6 -13.86 14.10 -12.67
C TYR A 6 -14.67 13.57 -11.50
N THR A 7 -14.92 12.26 -11.49
CA THR A 7 -15.66 11.58 -10.40
C THR A 7 -14.82 10.52 -9.69
N HIS A 8 -13.68 10.14 -10.25
CA HIS A 8 -12.81 9.10 -9.72
C HIS A 8 -11.34 9.50 -9.85
N LEU A 9 -10.53 9.03 -8.91
CA LEU A 9 -9.08 8.97 -9.00
C LEU A 9 -8.67 7.52 -9.27
N LEU A 10 -7.99 7.29 -10.39
CA LEU A 10 -7.32 6.01 -10.67
C LEU A 10 -5.86 6.13 -10.24
N THR A 11 -5.42 5.28 -9.31
CA THR A 11 -4.04 5.27 -8.83
C THR A 11 -3.48 3.86 -8.76
N GLY A 12 -2.21 3.71 -9.13
CA GLY A 12 -1.47 2.47 -8.88
C GLY A 12 -1.05 2.39 -7.41
N ILE A 13 -1.05 1.18 -6.85
CA ILE A 13 -0.52 0.86 -5.52
C ILE A 13 0.47 -0.28 -5.69
N GLY A 14 1.68 -0.09 -5.19
CA GLY A 14 2.82 -0.96 -5.50
C GLY A 14 3.74 -0.33 -6.55
N ILE A 15 4.66 -1.13 -7.09
CA ILE A 15 5.59 -0.72 -8.14
C ILE A 15 5.29 -1.56 -9.38
N PRO A 16 5.06 -0.94 -10.55
CA PRO A 16 4.91 -1.64 -11.83
C PRO A 16 6.09 -2.59 -12.11
N GLU A 17 5.82 -3.72 -12.76
CA GLU A 17 6.80 -4.80 -13.02
C GLU A 17 8.10 -4.30 -13.68
N ASP A 18 8.00 -3.39 -14.66
CA ASP A 18 9.15 -2.83 -15.38
C ASP A 18 10.05 -2.00 -14.46
N LEU A 19 9.46 -1.26 -13.51
CA LEU A 19 10.19 -0.51 -12.50
C LEU A 19 10.69 -1.41 -11.36
N ASN A 20 9.91 -2.40 -10.94
CA ASN A 20 10.25 -3.30 -9.85
C ASN A 20 11.45 -4.19 -10.21
N ASN A 21 11.55 -4.58 -11.49
CA ASN A 21 12.63 -5.39 -12.05
C ASN A 21 13.79 -4.56 -12.64
N SER A 22 13.73 -3.23 -12.53
CA SER A 22 14.84 -2.36 -12.94
C SER A 22 16.01 -2.43 -11.95
N ASP A 23 17.23 -2.21 -12.45
CA ASP A 23 18.43 -2.23 -11.61
C ASP A 23 18.45 -1.00 -10.67
N PRO A 24 18.36 -1.19 -9.34
CA PRO A 24 18.27 -0.11 -8.38
C PRO A 24 19.54 0.77 -8.33
N ALA A 25 20.68 0.28 -8.83
CA ALA A 25 21.94 1.03 -8.88
C ALA A 25 21.87 2.22 -9.86
N HIS A 26 20.93 2.22 -10.80
CA HIS A 26 20.73 3.34 -11.73
C HIS A 26 19.96 4.52 -11.11
N TYR A 27 19.32 4.33 -9.95
CA TYR A 27 18.56 5.40 -9.30
C TYR A 27 19.45 6.24 -8.37
N PRO A 28 19.61 7.55 -8.65
CA PRO A 28 20.42 8.43 -7.82
C PRO A 28 19.83 8.60 -6.42
N GLN A 29 20.64 9.07 -5.48
CA GLN A 29 20.17 9.43 -4.15
C GLN A 29 19.01 10.44 -4.25
N GLY A 30 17.96 10.23 -3.44
CA GLY A 30 16.74 11.05 -3.45
C GLY A 30 15.67 10.56 -4.44
N HIS A 31 16.01 9.64 -5.35
CA HIS A 31 14.98 8.95 -6.14
C HIS A 31 14.17 7.99 -5.23
N PRO A 32 12.84 7.87 -5.37
CA PRO A 32 12.02 6.96 -4.56
C PRO A 32 12.46 5.49 -4.59
N LEU A 33 13.01 5.05 -5.73
CA LEU A 33 13.54 3.70 -5.94
C LEU A 33 15.06 3.59 -5.67
N SER A 34 15.68 4.60 -5.06
CA SER A 34 17.10 4.54 -4.72
C SER A 34 17.39 3.49 -3.67
N LEU A 35 18.53 2.78 -3.80
CA LEU A 35 19.08 1.91 -2.75
C LEU A 35 19.22 2.60 -1.39
N SER A 36 19.38 3.93 -1.37
CA SER A 36 19.49 4.72 -0.14
C SER A 36 18.23 4.70 0.73
N ASN A 37 17.06 4.38 0.16
CA ASN A 37 15.81 4.23 0.91
C ASN A 37 15.69 2.87 1.60
N GLY A 38 16.57 1.92 1.27
CA GLY A 38 16.59 0.59 1.88
C GLY A 38 15.35 -0.27 1.57
N THR A 39 14.56 0.07 0.56
CA THR A 39 13.31 -0.65 0.21
C THR A 39 13.54 -1.83 -0.73
N TYR A 40 14.66 -1.86 -1.46
CA TYR A 40 15.04 -2.98 -2.33
C TYR A 40 15.65 -4.13 -1.51
N TRP A 41 15.15 -5.35 -1.70
CA TRP A 41 15.65 -6.54 -0.99
C TRP A 41 16.61 -7.37 -1.84
N THR A 42 16.07 -7.95 -2.90
CA THR A 42 16.79 -8.87 -3.78
C THR A 42 16.24 -8.73 -5.18
N TRP A 43 16.96 -9.26 -6.16
CA TRP A 43 16.48 -9.34 -7.54
C TRP A 43 15.24 -10.23 -7.69
N THR A 44 15.00 -11.17 -6.76
CA THR A 44 13.86 -12.10 -6.84
C THR A 44 12.58 -11.51 -6.26
N THR A 45 12.69 -10.76 -5.16
CA THR A 45 11.53 -10.18 -4.45
C THR A 45 11.31 -8.71 -4.78
N GLY A 46 12.30 -8.05 -5.38
CA GLY A 46 12.25 -6.64 -5.78
C GLY A 46 12.16 -5.69 -4.58
N TYR A 47 11.37 -4.62 -4.77
CA TYR A 47 11.15 -3.57 -3.78
C TYR A 47 9.98 -3.89 -2.85
N ARG A 48 10.13 -3.50 -1.59
CA ARG A 48 9.04 -3.39 -0.63
C ARG A 48 8.38 -2.03 -0.75
N PHE A 49 7.10 -2.02 -1.12
CA PHE A 49 6.36 -0.78 -1.33
C PHE A 49 5.45 -0.45 -0.14
N ILE A 50 4.64 -1.40 0.31
CA ILE A 50 3.88 -1.28 1.56
C ILE A 50 4.61 -2.06 2.64
N ILE A 51 5.13 -1.33 3.63
CA ILE A 51 5.81 -1.90 4.80
C ILE A 51 4.87 -1.73 5.98
N PHE A 52 4.30 -2.83 6.46
CA PHE A 52 3.37 -2.85 7.57
C PHE A 52 3.93 -3.70 8.70
N ASP A 53 4.58 -3.02 9.64
CA ASP A 53 5.28 -3.63 10.77
C ASP A 53 4.76 -3.06 12.09
N GLY A 54 4.76 -3.89 13.12
CA GLY A 54 4.38 -3.43 14.45
C GLY A 54 4.34 -4.53 15.47
N ARG A 55 3.65 -4.22 16.58
CA ARG A 55 3.31 -5.18 17.61
C ARG A 55 1.81 -5.17 17.83
N TYR A 56 1.28 -6.29 18.29
CA TYR A 56 -0.15 -6.46 18.52
C TYR A 56 -0.42 -7.15 19.86
N ASP A 57 -1.63 -7.00 20.35
CA ASP A 57 -2.18 -7.73 21.48
C ASP A 57 -3.21 -8.73 20.95
N THR A 58 -3.27 -9.91 21.56
CA THR A 58 -4.24 -10.96 21.22
C THR A 58 -5.43 -10.99 22.19
N ASP A 59 -5.41 -10.19 23.26
CA ASP A 59 -6.57 -10.02 24.13
C ASP A 59 -7.65 -9.19 23.41
N PRO A 60 -8.85 -9.76 23.16
CA PRO A 60 -9.93 -9.06 22.47
C PRO A 60 -10.45 -7.83 23.22
N ASN A 61 -10.12 -7.68 24.51
CA ASN A 61 -10.46 -6.49 25.29
C ASN A 61 -9.41 -5.36 25.16
N GLY A 62 -8.30 -5.61 24.46
CA GLY A 62 -7.19 -4.67 24.32
C GLY A 62 -6.46 -4.35 25.62
N THR A 63 -6.50 -5.28 26.58
CA THR A 63 -5.88 -5.12 27.91
C THR A 63 -4.65 -5.99 28.13
N GLY A 64 -4.27 -6.78 27.13
CA GLY A 64 -3.11 -7.65 27.17
C GLY A 64 -1.81 -6.92 26.83
N ASN A 65 -0.73 -7.69 26.77
CA ASN A 65 0.59 -7.14 26.48
C ASN A 65 0.82 -7.11 24.96
N VAL A 66 1.23 -5.95 24.45
CA VAL A 66 1.58 -5.74 23.03
C VAL A 66 3.00 -6.27 22.74
N LEU A 67 3.20 -7.58 22.89
CA LEU A 67 4.51 -8.25 22.78
C LEU A 67 4.76 -8.90 21.41
N PRO A 68 3.82 -9.70 20.86
CA PRO A 68 3.98 -10.28 19.53
C PRO A 68 4.22 -9.21 18.45
N THR A 69 5.02 -9.56 17.44
CA THR A 69 5.31 -8.70 16.28
C THR A 69 4.59 -9.22 15.04
N PHE A 70 4.09 -8.30 14.21
CA PHE A 70 3.75 -8.59 12.82
C PHE A 70 4.73 -7.84 11.90
N SER A 71 5.03 -8.43 10.75
CA SER A 71 5.88 -7.82 9.74
C SER A 71 5.51 -8.28 8.34
N ILE A 72 4.78 -7.43 7.63
CA ILE A 72 4.25 -7.72 6.30
C ILE A 72 4.82 -6.68 5.35
N HIS A 73 5.74 -7.10 4.49
CA HIS A 73 6.32 -6.24 3.47
C HIS A 73 5.78 -6.66 2.12
N ALA A 74 4.75 -5.97 1.64
CA ALA A 74 4.23 -6.21 0.31
C ALA A 74 5.20 -5.63 -0.73
N GLY A 75 5.73 -6.54 -1.55
CA GLY A 75 6.70 -6.29 -2.59
C GLY A 75 6.84 -7.52 -3.46
N LEU A 76 6.24 -7.47 -4.65
CA LEU A 76 6.28 -8.44 -5.76
C LEU A 76 5.53 -7.79 -6.94
N ASP A 77 5.78 -8.24 -8.17
CA ASP A 77 5.04 -7.77 -9.35
C ASP A 77 3.53 -8.06 -9.22
N THR A 78 3.18 -9.21 -8.64
CA THR A 78 1.78 -9.63 -8.40
C THR A 78 1.05 -8.77 -7.37
N CYS A 79 1.78 -8.03 -6.53
CA CYS A 79 1.22 -7.12 -5.54
C CYS A 79 0.93 -5.74 -6.13
N TYR A 80 1.38 -5.44 -7.35
CA TYR A 80 1.00 -4.20 -8.04
C TYR A 80 -0.49 -4.26 -8.42
N THR A 81 -1.24 -3.23 -8.05
CA THR A 81 -2.67 -3.18 -8.25
C THR A 81 -3.15 -1.75 -8.48
N PHE A 82 -4.40 -1.57 -8.90
CA PHE A 82 -5.01 -0.25 -9.10
C PHE A 82 -6.18 -0.06 -8.15
N ALA A 83 -6.24 1.11 -7.53
CA ALA A 83 -7.42 1.57 -6.82
C ALA A 83 -8.15 2.61 -7.66
N GLU A 84 -9.46 2.41 -7.79
CA GLU A 84 -10.38 3.41 -8.31
C GLU A 84 -11.11 4.04 -7.11
N VAL A 85 -10.70 5.26 -6.75
CA VAL A 85 -11.22 5.97 -5.59
C VAL A 85 -12.29 6.93 -6.07
N GLN A 86 -13.54 6.58 -5.80
CA GLN A 86 -14.68 7.45 -6.09
C GLN A 86 -14.66 8.68 -5.18
N SER A 87 -14.81 9.86 -5.76
CA SER A 87 -14.99 11.09 -4.98
C SER A 87 -16.44 11.23 -4.52
N LEU A 88 -16.65 11.78 -3.33
CA LEU A 88 -17.97 12.08 -2.80
C LEU A 88 -18.70 13.16 -3.63
N LEU A 89 -17.96 14.08 -4.24
CA LEU A 89 -18.47 15.16 -5.08
C LEU A 89 -17.64 15.27 -6.37
N PRO A 90 -18.22 15.66 -7.52
CA PRO A 90 -17.44 15.87 -8.73
C PRO A 90 -16.33 16.91 -8.53
N ILE A 91 -15.11 16.57 -8.94
CA ILE A 91 -13.94 17.44 -8.85
C ILE A 91 -13.79 18.17 -10.17
N THR A 92 -13.92 19.50 -10.15
CA THR A 92 -13.69 20.35 -11.33
C THR A 92 -12.28 20.91 -11.30
N ILE A 93 -11.51 20.57 -12.33
CA ILE A 93 -10.16 21.10 -12.58
C ILE A 93 -10.24 22.19 -13.65
N MET A 94 -9.69 23.35 -13.35
CA MET A 94 -9.58 24.48 -14.28
C MET A 94 -8.15 24.58 -14.81
N GLU A 95 -8.03 24.84 -16.12
CA GLU A 95 -6.72 25.01 -16.76
C GLU A 95 -6.00 26.24 -16.19
N GLY A 96 -4.69 26.10 -15.95
CA GLY A 96 -3.87 27.18 -15.38
C GLY A 96 -4.10 27.47 -13.89
N VAL A 97 -4.99 26.73 -13.22
CA VAL A 97 -5.27 26.88 -11.78
C VAL A 97 -4.72 25.69 -11.01
N THR A 98 -4.06 25.96 -9.87
CA THR A 98 -3.67 24.91 -8.93
C THR A 98 -4.87 24.51 -8.09
N HIS A 99 -5.25 23.24 -8.18
CA HIS A 99 -6.25 22.61 -7.32
C HIS A 99 -5.55 21.70 -6.30
N GLN A 100 -6.14 21.56 -5.12
CA GLN A 100 -5.70 20.64 -4.09
C GLN A 100 -6.83 19.65 -3.81
N ALA A 101 -6.49 18.39 -3.63
CA ALA A 101 -7.39 17.32 -3.22
C ALA A 101 -6.70 16.53 -2.10
N THR A 102 -7.47 15.98 -1.18
CA THR A 102 -6.93 15.23 -0.04
C THR A 102 -7.27 13.76 -0.21
N LEU A 103 -6.25 12.92 -0.30
CA LEU A 103 -6.41 11.47 -0.24
C LEU A 103 -6.14 11.00 1.18
N ARG A 104 -7.15 10.42 1.83
CA ARG A 104 -7.02 9.80 3.15
C ARG A 104 -6.76 8.32 3.02
N VAL A 105 -5.91 7.82 3.91
CA VAL A 105 -5.57 6.42 4.03
C VAL A 105 -6.01 5.95 5.41
N HIS A 106 -7.05 5.13 5.44
CA HIS A 106 -7.60 4.54 6.67
C HIS A 106 -6.81 3.30 7.05
N VAL A 107 -5.74 3.48 7.82
CA VAL A 107 -4.81 2.39 8.19
C VAL A 107 -5.50 1.29 9.01
N ASP A 108 -6.54 1.62 9.78
CA ASP A 108 -7.39 0.64 10.47
C ASP A 108 -8.02 -0.37 9.50
N ARG A 109 -8.35 0.06 8.28
CA ARG A 109 -8.91 -0.82 7.25
C ARG A 109 -7.89 -1.75 6.61
N PHE A 110 -6.59 -1.64 6.93
CA PHE A 110 -5.58 -2.61 6.46
C PHE A 110 -5.83 -4.00 7.07
N PHE A 111 -6.44 -4.03 8.25
CA PHE A 111 -6.74 -5.27 8.95
C PHE A 111 -8.03 -5.92 8.51
N HIS A 112 -8.97 -5.21 7.89
CA HIS A 112 -10.27 -5.77 7.59
C HIS A 112 -11.02 -5.06 6.47
N SER A 113 -11.90 -5.82 5.83
CA SER A 113 -12.93 -5.35 4.91
C SER A 113 -14.28 -5.95 5.30
N GLY A 114 -15.33 -5.70 4.51
CA GLY A 114 -16.64 -6.33 4.72
C GLY A 114 -16.64 -7.85 4.49
N THR A 115 -15.62 -8.39 3.81
CA THR A 115 -15.56 -9.80 3.38
C THR A 115 -14.31 -10.53 3.85
N ASP A 116 -13.34 -9.83 4.41
CA ASP A 116 -12.05 -10.41 4.81
C ASP A 116 -11.50 -9.73 6.07
N THR A 117 -10.69 -10.45 6.84
CA THR A 117 -10.00 -9.94 8.03
C THR A 117 -8.61 -10.55 8.11
N LEU A 118 -7.60 -9.70 8.11
CA LEU A 118 -6.20 -10.04 8.30
C LEU A 118 -5.94 -10.22 9.80
N ASP A 119 -5.98 -11.47 10.27
CA ASP A 119 -5.80 -11.78 11.69
C ASP A 119 -4.29 -11.83 12.00
N LEU A 120 -3.77 -10.83 12.72
CA LEU A 120 -2.36 -10.76 13.07
C LEU A 120 -1.88 -11.91 13.98
N ALA A 121 -2.76 -12.74 14.54
CA ALA A 121 -2.33 -13.97 15.22
C ALA A 121 -1.95 -15.09 14.22
N ILE A 122 -2.40 -14.99 12.97
CA ILE A 122 -2.27 -16.02 11.91
C ILE A 122 -1.49 -15.46 10.71
N ASP A 123 -1.93 -14.32 10.19
CA ASP A 123 -1.48 -13.64 8.96
C ASP A 123 -0.36 -12.63 9.23
N ASN A 124 0.59 -12.97 10.11
CA ASN A 124 1.42 -11.95 10.75
C ASN A 124 2.73 -11.63 10.04
N GLN A 125 3.10 -12.39 9.01
CA GLN A 125 4.38 -12.23 8.33
C GLN A 125 4.30 -12.50 6.84
N PHE A 126 4.98 -11.65 6.06
CA PHE A 126 5.31 -11.92 4.67
C PHE A 126 6.58 -11.16 4.26
N HIS A 127 7.56 -11.89 3.72
CA HIS A 127 8.85 -11.36 3.29
C HIS A 127 9.26 -11.82 1.88
N GLY A 128 8.29 -11.89 0.95
CA GLY A 128 8.55 -12.25 -0.46
C GLY A 128 8.69 -13.75 -0.74
N GLY A 129 8.28 -14.61 0.22
CA GLY A 129 8.41 -16.07 0.13
C GLY A 129 7.06 -16.79 0.09
N SER A 130 6.94 -17.91 0.80
CA SER A 130 5.66 -18.59 1.02
C SER A 130 4.67 -17.69 1.77
N ASN A 131 3.37 -17.83 1.52
CA ASN A 131 2.25 -17.01 2.05
C ASN A 131 2.00 -15.68 1.34
N VAL A 132 2.13 -15.67 0.01
CA VAL A 132 1.80 -14.49 -0.84
C VAL A 132 0.35 -14.04 -0.67
N ASP A 133 -0.56 -14.91 -0.26
CA ASP A 133 -1.96 -14.60 0.00
C ASP A 133 -2.12 -13.52 1.08
N VAL A 134 -1.29 -13.51 2.13
CA VAL A 134 -1.27 -12.47 3.16
C VAL A 134 -0.98 -11.10 2.55
N ALA A 135 0.02 -11.03 1.66
CA ALA A 135 0.36 -9.79 0.97
C ALA A 135 -0.75 -9.33 0.02
N LEU A 136 -1.34 -10.25 -0.75
CA LEU A 136 -2.43 -9.93 -1.67
C LEU A 136 -3.68 -9.44 -0.93
N ARG A 137 -4.02 -10.05 0.20
CA ARG A 137 -5.13 -9.61 1.07
C ARG A 137 -4.85 -8.24 1.68
N LEU A 138 -3.63 -8.00 2.17
CA LEU A 138 -3.22 -6.67 2.63
C LEU A 138 -3.35 -5.63 1.51
N MET A 139 -2.84 -5.91 0.31
CA MET A 139 -2.95 -4.97 -0.83
C MET A 139 -4.40 -4.72 -1.23
N GLU A 140 -5.28 -5.72 -1.14
CA GLU A 140 -6.71 -5.55 -1.37
C GLU A 140 -7.33 -4.60 -0.33
N HIS A 141 -7.00 -4.78 0.94
CA HIS A 141 -7.43 -3.88 2.02
C HIS A 141 -6.90 -2.45 1.83
N VAL A 142 -5.63 -2.28 1.44
CA VAL A 142 -5.03 -0.97 1.17
C VAL A 142 -5.78 -0.22 0.06
N LYS A 143 -6.25 -0.91 -0.99
CA LYS A 143 -7.07 -0.28 -2.05
C LYS A 143 -8.36 0.31 -1.49
N HIS A 144 -9.04 -0.42 -0.62
CA HIS A 144 -10.32 0.00 0.00
C HIS A 144 -10.13 0.96 1.18
N ALA A 145 -8.89 1.16 1.63
CA ALA A 145 -8.53 2.12 2.65
C ALA A 145 -8.38 3.56 2.11
N LEU A 146 -8.39 3.74 0.78
CA LEU A 146 -8.27 5.06 0.16
C LEU A 146 -9.63 5.77 0.09
N GLU A 147 -9.65 7.03 0.51
CA GLU A 147 -10.82 7.90 0.41
C GLU A 147 -10.40 9.27 -0.13
N LEU A 148 -11.13 9.78 -1.12
CA LEU A 148 -10.86 11.08 -1.74
C LEU A 148 -11.86 12.12 -1.22
N GLU A 149 -11.34 13.12 -0.51
CA GLU A 149 -12.08 14.28 0.01
C GLU A 149 -12.07 15.46 -0.96
#